data_AF-A0A850Q478-F1
#
_entry.id   AF-A0A850Q478-F1
#
_cell.length_a   1.000
_cell.length_b   1.000
_cell.length_c   1.000
_cell.angle_alpha   90.00
_cell.angle_beta   90.00
_cell.angle_gamma   90.00
#
_symmetry.space_group_name_H-M   'P 1'
#
loop_
_entity.id
_entity.type
_entity.pdbx_description
1 polymer ?
#
loop_
_entity_poly.entity_id
_entity_poly.type
_entity_poly.pdbx_seq_one_letter_code
_entity_poly.pdbx_strand_id
1 'polypeptide(L)'
;MTVKEKLKKMLTDCGMFDNQADKVLEEAIPAMESMGEAFKLTWDSPAEHYPDSFYPIIRIALYKEALKWIDKNAPKAWFRDMFKR
;
A
#
# COMPACT_ATOMS: atom_id res chain seq x y z
N MET A 1 5.16 -13.67 6.06
CA MET A 1 4.20 -12.56 5.88
C MET A 1 3.50 -12.75 4.55
N THR A 2 2.21 -12.42 4.47
CA THR A 2 1.46 -12.38 3.21
C THR A 2 1.83 -11.13 2.40
N VAL A 3 1.42 -11.07 1.13
CA VAL A 3 1.56 -9.85 0.32
C VAL A 3 0.89 -8.68 1.03
N LYS A 4 -0.34 -8.85 1.54
CA LYS A 4 -1.09 -7.83 2.26
C LYS A 4 -0.33 -7.32 3.50
N GLU A 5 0.25 -8.23 4.29
CA GLU A 5 1.07 -7.85 5.44
C GLU A 5 2.34 -7.11 5.04
N LYS A 6 3.00 -7.50 3.94
CA LYS A 6 4.18 -6.78 3.41
C LYS A 6 3.81 -5.36 2.95
N LEU A 7 2.67 -5.20 2.29
CA LEU A 7 2.17 -3.87 1.89
C LEU A 7 1.78 -3.03 3.11
N LYS A 8 1.13 -3.62 4.12
CA LYS A 8 0.84 -2.93 5.39
C LYS A 8 2.13 -2.42 6.02
N LYS A 9 3.17 -3.27 6.07
CA LYS A 9 4.48 -2.89 6.59
C LYS A 9 5.11 -1.73 5.82
N MET A 10 4.97 -1.68 4.49
CA MET A 10 5.45 -0.54 3.69
C MET A 10 4.76 0.79 4.04
N LEU A 11 3.51 0.76 4.50
CA LEU A 11 2.77 1.95 4.95
C LEU A 11 3.20 2.36 6.36
N THR A 12 3.33 1.39 7.28
CA THR A 12 3.71 1.66 8.66
C THR A 12 5.17 2.07 8.80
N ASP A 13 6.06 1.56 7.94
CA ASP A 13 7.46 2.03 7.82
C ASP A 13 7.54 3.49 7.36
N CYS A 14 6.49 4.03 6.75
CA CYS A 14 6.34 5.44 6.42
C CYS A 14 5.67 6.27 7.52
N GLY A 15 5.34 5.69 8.67
CA GLY A 15 4.82 6.41 9.84
C GLY A 15 3.30 6.32 10.04
N MET A 16 2.57 5.57 9.21
CA MET A 16 1.16 5.27 9.48
C MET A 16 1.00 4.36 10.69
N PHE A 17 -0.08 4.57 11.46
CA PHE A 17 -0.52 3.59 12.46
C PHE A 17 -1.16 2.37 11.79
N ASP A 18 -1.14 1.22 12.46
CA ASP A 18 -1.67 -0.04 11.91
C ASP A 18 -3.11 0.07 11.41
N ASN A 19 -3.98 0.74 12.18
CA ASN A 19 -5.38 0.94 11.81
C ASN A 19 -5.56 1.84 10.58
N GLN A 20 -4.68 2.83 10.40
CA GLN A 20 -4.69 3.69 9.21
C GLN A 20 -4.19 2.91 7.99
N ALA A 21 -3.13 2.12 8.15
CA ALA A 21 -2.61 1.27 7.10
C ALA A 21 -3.65 0.22 6.64
N ASP A 22 -4.41 -0.37 7.56
CA ASP A 22 -5.51 -1.27 7.22
C ASP A 22 -6.58 -0.57 6.36
N LYS A 23 -6.98 0.65 6.75
CA LYS A 23 -7.96 1.45 5.99
C LYS A 23 -7.46 1.82 4.60
N VAL A 24 -6.18 2.16 4.47
CA VAL A 24 -5.56 2.42 3.17
C VAL A 24 -5.58 1.16 2.30
N LEU A 25 -5.27 -0.01 2.85
CA LEU A 25 -5.30 -1.26 2.09
C LEU A 25 -6.71 -1.67 1.63
N GLU A 26 -7.74 -1.40 2.45
CA GLU A 26 -9.15 -1.60 2.07
C GLU A 26 -9.51 -0.79 0.80
N GLU A 27 -9.00 0.43 0.65
CA GLU A 27 -9.25 1.29 -0.52
C GLU A 27 -8.28 1.02 -1.67
N ALA A 28 -7.01 0.74 -1.37
CA ALA A 28 -5.96 0.61 -2.36
C ALA A 28 -6.00 -0.72 -3.13
N ILE A 29 -6.36 -1.83 -2.50
CA ILE A 29 -6.39 -3.14 -3.15
C ILE A 29 -7.36 -3.15 -4.34
N PRO A 30 -8.65 -2.78 -4.18
CA PRO A 30 -9.57 -2.72 -5.31
C PRO A 30 -9.13 -1.73 -6.41
N ALA A 31 -8.54 -0.61 -6.01
CA ALA A 31 -8.02 0.38 -6.95
C ALA A 31 -6.85 -0.18 -7.77
N MET A 32 -5.91 -0.90 -7.16
CA MET A 32 -4.80 -1.54 -7.85
C MET A 32 -5.26 -2.67 -8.77
N GLU A 33 -6.22 -3.50 -8.35
CA GLU A 33 -6.80 -4.55 -9.20
C GLU A 33 -7.47 -3.99 -10.46
N SER A 34 -8.03 -2.78 -10.37
CA SER A 34 -8.63 -2.08 -11.51
C SER A 34 -7.61 -1.57 -12.55
N MET A 35 -6.32 -1.48 -12.20
CA MET A 35 -5.26 -0.99 -13.08
C MET A 35 -4.77 -2.03 -14.11
N GLY A 36 -5.23 -3.28 -14.03
CA GLY A 36 -4.98 -4.30 -15.05
C GLY A 36 -4.73 -5.71 -14.50
N GLU A 37 -4.64 -6.69 -15.39
CA GLU A 37 -4.46 -8.11 -15.02
C GLU A 37 -3.17 -8.39 -14.23
N ALA A 38 -2.15 -7.55 -14.40
CA ALA A 38 -0.89 -7.63 -13.67
C ALA A 38 -1.03 -7.48 -12.14
N PHE A 39 -2.16 -6.93 -11.67
CA PHE A 39 -2.43 -6.71 -10.25
C PHE A 39 -3.47 -7.67 -9.66
N LYS A 40 -3.93 -8.69 -10.41
CA LYS A 40 -4.75 -9.80 -9.88
C LYS A 40 -3.89 -10.74 -9.02
N LEU A 41 -3.37 -10.20 -7.93
CA LEU A 41 -2.52 -10.91 -7.00
C LEU A 41 -3.37 -11.64 -5.99
N THR A 42 -2.84 -12.76 -5.50
CA THR A 42 -3.39 -13.35 -4.29
C THR A 42 -2.81 -12.58 -3.10
N TRP A 43 -3.54 -11.59 -2.58
CA TRP A 43 -3.07 -10.74 -1.48
C TRP A 43 -2.74 -11.51 -0.20
N ASP A 44 -3.42 -12.65 0.00
CA ASP A 44 -3.22 -13.55 1.14
C ASP A 44 -2.12 -14.60 0.90
N SER A 45 -1.52 -14.66 -0.30
CA SER A 45 -0.42 -15.60 -0.55
C SER A 45 0.90 -15.13 0.10
N PRO A 46 1.83 -16.06 0.35
CA PRO A 46 3.16 -15.71 0.84
C PRO A 46 3.85 -14.68 -0.04
N ALA A 47 4.41 -13.63 0.57
CA ALA A 47 5.10 -12.57 -0.16
C ALA A 47 6.35 -13.06 -0.93
N GLU A 48 6.96 -14.15 -0.48
CA GLU A 48 8.13 -14.77 -1.12
C GLU A 48 7.84 -15.41 -2.49
N HIS A 49 6.57 -15.65 -2.82
CA HIS A 49 6.19 -16.16 -4.14
C HIS A 49 6.34 -15.12 -5.26
N TYR A 50 6.54 -13.84 -4.91
CA TYR A 50 6.77 -12.77 -5.86
C TYR A 50 8.23 -12.30 -5.79
N PRO A 51 8.87 -12.03 -6.95
CA PRO A 51 10.24 -11.55 -6.98
C PRO A 51 10.37 -10.20 -6.29
N ASP A 52 11.51 -9.90 -5.67
CA ASP A 52 11.67 -8.64 -4.92
C ASP A 52 11.48 -7.38 -5.77
N SER A 53 11.76 -7.44 -7.07
CA SER A 53 11.51 -6.37 -8.04
C SER A 53 10.03 -6.00 -8.20
N PHE A 54 9.14 -6.89 -7.79
CA PHE A 54 7.69 -6.69 -7.81
C PHE A 54 7.24 -5.57 -6.86
N TYR A 55 7.78 -5.58 -5.64
CA TYR A 55 7.31 -4.70 -4.56
C TYR A 55 7.59 -3.21 -4.80
N PRO A 56 8.73 -2.79 -5.36
CA PRO A 56 8.94 -1.42 -5.81
C PRO A 56 7.88 -0.92 -6.80
N ILE A 57 7.41 -1.76 -7.72
CA ILE A 57 6.38 -1.39 -8.70
C ILE A 57 5.03 -1.19 -8.01
N ILE A 58 4.63 -2.15 -7.16
CA ILE A 58 3.41 -2.03 -6.36
C ILE A 58 3.44 -0.81 -5.43
N ARG A 59 4.61 -0.51 -4.86
CA ARG A 59 4.79 0.63 -3.95
C ARG A 59 4.35 1.94 -4.57
N ILE A 60 4.61 2.16 -5.86
CA ILE A 60 4.22 3.39 -6.56
C ILE A 60 2.70 3.55 -6.55
N ALA A 61 1.95 2.49 -6.88
CA ALA A 61 0.50 2.50 -6.87
C ALA A 61 -0.05 2.64 -5.44
N LEU A 62 0.49 1.86 -4.50
CA LEU A 62 0.11 1.90 -3.09
C LEU A 62 0.30 3.30 -2.48
N TYR A 63 1.43 3.96 -2.75
CA TYR A 63 1.73 5.27 -2.18
C TYR A 63 0.84 6.36 -2.77
N LYS A 64 0.44 6.24 -4.05
CA LYS A 64 -0.54 7.12 -4.65
C LYS A 64 -1.89 7.03 -3.94
N GLU A 65 -2.37 5.82 -3.65
CA GLU A 65 -3.62 5.62 -2.91
C GLU A 65 -3.49 6.04 -1.43
N ALA A 66 -2.34 5.79 -0.81
CA ALA A 66 -2.04 6.26 0.54
C ALA A 66 -2.10 7.79 0.63
N LEU A 67 -1.50 8.52 -0.33
CA LEU A 67 -1.56 9.99 -0.38
C LEU A 67 -2.99 10.52 -0.52
N LYS A 68 -3.80 9.90 -1.40
CA LYS A 68 -5.22 10.28 -1.52
C LYS A 68 -5.98 10.07 -0.21
N TRP A 69 -5.73 8.94 0.45
CA TRP A 69 -6.36 8.65 1.73
C TRP A 69 -5.92 9.64 2.82
N ILE A 70 -4.63 9.97 2.88
CA ILE A 70 -4.09 10.97 3.81
C ILE A 70 -4.74 12.32 3.56
N ASP A 71 -4.77 12.80 2.31
CA ASP A 71 -5.32 14.11 1.97
C ASP A 71 -6.80 14.22 2.35
N LYS A 72 -7.55 13.12 2.26
CA LYS A 72 -8.97 13.05 2.62
C LYS A 72 -9.22 12.93 4.12
N ASN A 73 -8.47 12.07 4.82
CA ASN A 73 -8.80 11.64 6.19
C ASN A 73 -7.87 12.23 7.26
N ALA A 74 -6.64 12.57 6.89
CA ALA A 74 -5.61 13.07 7.79
C ALA A 74 -4.72 14.14 7.10
N PRO A 75 -5.29 15.25 6.59
CA PRO A 75 -4.54 16.20 5.75
C PRO A 75 -3.36 16.89 6.46
N LYS A 76 -3.33 16.85 7.80
CA LYS A 76 -2.23 17.37 8.64
C LYS A 76 -1.31 16.27 9.18
N ALA A 77 -1.35 15.06 8.60
CA ALA A 77 -0.48 13.96 9.01
C ALA A 77 0.99 14.32 8.81
N TRP A 78 1.77 14.29 9.89
CA TRP A 78 3.21 14.59 9.88
C TRP A 78 4.00 13.64 8.96
N PHE A 79 3.49 12.42 8.76
CA PHE A 79 4.11 11.38 7.93
C PHE A 79 3.80 11.52 6.43
N ARG A 80 2.97 12.48 6.01
CA ARG A 80 2.55 12.63 4.61
C ARG A 80 3.73 12.70 3.64
N ASP A 81 4.80 13.40 4.00
CA ASP A 81 5.96 13.62 3.14
C ASP A 81 6.81 12.35 2.94
N MET A 82 6.63 11.32 3.76
CA MET A 82 7.30 10.03 3.59
C MET A 82 6.84 9.29 2.33
N PHE A 83 5.61 9.58 1.87
CA PHE A 83 4.99 8.95 0.70
C PHE A 83 5.31 9.65 -0.64
N LYS A 84 6.10 10.74 -0.63
CA LYS A 84 6.50 11.49 -1.83
C LYS A 84 7.73 10.91 -2.55
N ARG A 85 8.19 9.70 -2.19
CA ARG A 85 9.48 9.09 -2.61
C ARG A 85 9.36 7.93 -3.58
#